data_AF-A0A1I7TKU9-F1
#
_entry.id   AF-A0A1I7TKU9-F1
#
_cell.length_a   1.000
_cell.length_b   1.000
_cell.length_c   1.000
_cell.angle_alpha   90.00
_cell.angle_beta   90.00
_cell.angle_gamma   90.00
#
_symmetry.space_group_name_H-M   'P 1'
#
loop_
_entity.id
_entity.type
_entity.pdbx_description
1 polymer ?
#
loop_
_entity_poly.entity_id
_entity_poly.type
_entity_poly.pdbx_seq_one_letter_code
_entity_poly.pdbx_strand_id
1 'polypeptide(L)'
;MIALTYDLHNQYVTENEVTGSTEEEENRIIEDLSEKIERVDVDAEKQREERKNEGQNSSLNEEENDASEDSTESDNTDDEDGWITQENIDDTLKKLGAFEIEENMIVGCITRDFALQNVLLAMNLSLVSLSGYRIRKLKTFVLRCRTCFTTTSVMTKEFCPSCGHKTLHKCAVSVDEDGKQQLHINWDRMANRRGLVYTLANPKGGKHATNERLFEDQPMPHMRMAKVHMDPLADGPFSVHDVTSRSAMLGVRTINNRSKQSRNRNEAKRGGRRK
;
A
#
# COMPACT_ATOMS: atom_id res chain seq x y z
N MET A 1 -10.12 21.53 20.34
CA MET A 1 -8.66 21.40 20.44
C MET A 1 -7.94 21.29 19.07
N ILE A 2 -8.67 21.29 17.94
CA ILE A 2 -8.09 21.18 16.57
C ILE A 2 -7.93 22.56 15.89
N ALA A 3 -8.71 23.57 16.28
CA ALA A 3 -8.59 24.92 15.73
C ALA A 3 -7.32 25.67 16.19
N LEU A 4 -6.84 25.40 17.41
CA LEU A 4 -5.69 26.09 17.99
C LEU A 4 -4.35 25.73 17.31
N THR A 5 -4.26 24.57 16.66
CA THR A 5 -3.01 24.13 16.03
C THR A 5 -2.78 24.79 14.67
N TYR A 6 -3.84 25.21 13.97
CA TYR A 6 -3.71 25.92 12.70
C TYR A 6 -3.32 27.38 12.92
N ASP A 7 -3.93 28.04 13.91
CA ASP A 7 -3.56 29.42 14.27
C ASP A 7 -2.11 29.52 14.78
N LEU A 8 -1.64 28.52 15.54
CA LEU A 8 -0.23 28.43 15.96
C LEU A 8 0.73 28.24 14.79
N HIS A 9 0.36 27.45 13.77
CA HIS A 9 1.19 27.25 12.59
C HIS A 9 1.35 28.54 11.77
N ASN A 10 0.25 29.29 11.58
CA ASN A 10 0.32 30.58 10.87
C ASN A 10 1.16 31.61 11.63
N GLN A 11 1.03 31.70 12.96
CA GLN A 11 1.88 32.60 13.76
C GLN A 11 3.36 32.23 13.63
N TYR A 12 3.70 30.94 13.69
CA TYR A 12 5.08 30.46 13.58
C TYR A 12 5.69 30.67 12.19
N VAL A 13 4.89 30.53 11.12
CA VAL A 13 5.33 30.81 9.74
C VAL A 13 5.54 32.31 9.54
N THR A 14 4.64 33.16 10.05
CA THR A 14 4.79 34.62 9.93
C THR A 14 5.96 35.19 10.73
N GLU A 15 6.35 34.57 11.85
CA GLU A 15 7.52 34.99 12.63
C GLU A 15 8.83 34.60 11.95
N ASN A 16 8.89 33.45 11.27
CA ASN A 16 10.08 33.01 10.53
C ASN A 16 10.31 33.77 9.21
N GLU A 17 9.25 34.26 8.55
CA GLU A 17 9.38 35.12 7.38
C GLU A 17 10.00 36.49 7.71
N VAL A 18 9.88 36.96 8.96
CA VAL A 18 10.48 38.23 9.42
C VAL A 18 11.94 38.06 9.87
N THR A 19 12.39 36.84 10.13
CA THR A 19 13.80 36.51 10.43
C THR A 19 14.46 35.72 9.30
N GLY A 20 14.17 36.10 8.04
CA GLY A 20 14.88 35.56 6.89
C GLY A 20 16.38 35.77 7.04
N SER A 21 17.10 34.67 7.28
CA SER A 21 18.53 34.54 7.01
C SER A 21 18.79 35.15 5.63
N THR A 22 19.75 36.06 5.56
CA THR A 22 20.06 36.80 4.35
C THR A 22 20.29 35.84 3.19
N GLU A 23 19.85 36.21 1.98
CA GLU A 23 20.08 35.47 0.72
C GLU A 23 21.57 35.10 0.52
N GLU A 24 22.48 35.79 1.23
CA GLU A 24 23.91 35.50 1.30
C GLU A 24 24.26 34.20 2.06
N GLU A 25 23.48 33.78 3.06
CA GLU A 25 23.70 32.52 3.80
C GLU A 25 23.23 31.30 3.00
N GLU A 26 22.10 31.41 2.28
CA GLU A 26 21.61 30.35 1.41
C GLU A 26 22.56 30.10 0.23
N ASN A 27 23.09 31.17 -0.38
CA ASN A 27 24.08 31.06 -1.46
C ASN A 27 25.40 30.41 -0.98
N ARG A 28 25.85 30.69 0.26
CA ARG A 28 27.02 30.03 0.86
C ARG A 28 26.81 28.55 1.13
N ILE A 29 25.60 28.16 1.55
CA ILE A 29 25.26 26.75 1.79
C ILE A 29 25.22 25.97 0.46
N ILE A 30 24.77 26.60 -0.62
CA ILE A 30 24.73 26.01 -1.96
C ILE A 30 26.15 25.82 -2.53
N GLU A 31 27.06 26.79 -2.35
CA GLU A 31 28.48 26.64 -2.73
C GLU A 31 29.21 25.58 -1.90
N ASP A 32 28.95 25.49 -0.59
CA ASP A 32 29.54 24.46 0.28
C ASP A 32 29.02 23.03 -0.04
N LEU A 33 27.81 22.91 -0.60
CA LEU A 33 27.22 21.65 -1.03
C LEU A 33 27.73 21.22 -2.41
N SER A 34 27.93 22.15 -3.34
CA SER A 34 28.50 21.84 -4.67
C SER A 34 29.95 21.36 -4.57
N GLU A 35 30.78 21.99 -3.72
CA GLU A 35 32.15 21.52 -3.47
C GLU A 35 32.21 20.11 -2.84
N LYS A 36 31.20 19.74 -2.05
CA LYS A 36 31.13 18.40 -1.44
C LYS A 36 30.71 17.33 -2.46
N ILE A 37 29.85 17.68 -3.41
CA ILE A 37 29.41 16.76 -4.47
C ILE A 37 30.57 16.45 -5.43
N GLU A 38 31.33 17.47 -5.85
CA GLU A 38 32.51 17.26 -6.72
C GLU A 38 33.57 16.35 -6.07
N ARG A 39 33.76 16.43 -4.74
CA ARG A 39 34.70 15.55 -4.02
C ARG A 39 34.21 14.10 -3.96
N VAL A 40 32.89 13.88 -3.87
CA VAL A 40 32.29 12.54 -3.85
C VAL A 40 32.37 11.87 -5.23
N ASP A 41 32.21 12.64 -6.31
CA ASP A 41 32.31 12.11 -7.67
C ASP A 41 33.73 11.67 -8.03
N VAL A 42 34.76 12.42 -7.58
CA VAL A 42 36.19 12.05 -7.76
C VAL A 42 36.57 10.79 -6.96
N ASP A 43 35.99 10.58 -5.78
CA ASP A 43 36.22 9.37 -4.98
C ASP A 43 35.45 8.15 -5.53
N ALA A 44 34.27 8.36 -6.14
CA ALA A 44 33.49 7.31 -6.80
C ALA A 44 34.16 6.80 -8.09
N GLU A 45 34.82 7.67 -8.86
CA GLU A 45 35.57 7.28 -10.06
C GLU A 45 36.81 6.46 -9.72
N LYS A 46 37.57 6.83 -8.68
CA LYS A 46 38.73 6.05 -8.20
C LYS A 46 38.35 4.65 -7.72
N GLN A 47 37.22 4.50 -7.03
CA GLN A 47 36.70 3.19 -6.61
C GLN A 47 36.19 2.33 -7.78
N ARG A 48 35.83 2.95 -8.92
CA ARG A 48 35.36 2.26 -10.12
C ARG A 48 36.50 1.68 -10.96
N GLU A 49 37.68 2.29 -10.93
CA GLU A 49 38.88 1.77 -11.59
C GLU A 49 39.50 0.58 -10.83
N GLU A 50 39.47 0.59 -9.48
CA GLU A 50 39.96 -0.53 -8.67
C GLU A 50 39.08 -1.79 -8.79
N ARG A 51 37.77 -1.65 -9.00
CA ARG A 51 36.82 -2.78 -9.12
C ARG A 51 36.83 -3.52 -10.47
N LYS A 52 37.50 -3.00 -11.50
CA LYS A 52 37.56 -3.67 -12.82
C LYS A 52 38.65 -4.76 -12.93
N ASN A 53 39.56 -4.86 -11.97
CA ASN A 53 40.67 -5.82 -12.03
C ASN A 53 40.46 -7.15 -11.28
N GLU A 54 39.38 -7.31 -10.50
CA GLU A 54 39.11 -8.56 -9.76
C GLU A 54 37.63 -8.94 -9.85
N GLY A 55 37.26 -9.90 -10.71
CA GLY A 55 35.89 -10.47 -10.67
C GLY A 55 35.32 -11.10 -11.94
N GLN A 56 36.06 -11.95 -12.66
CA GLN A 56 35.44 -12.94 -13.56
C GLN A 56 34.98 -14.17 -12.76
N ASN A 57 33.69 -14.24 -12.43
CA ASN A 57 32.85 -15.46 -12.32
C ASN A 57 31.69 -15.24 -11.35
N SER A 58 30.46 -15.14 -11.86
CA SER A 58 29.28 -15.87 -11.35
C SER A 58 28.04 -15.41 -12.11
N SER A 59 27.39 -16.37 -12.76
CA SER A 59 26.12 -16.19 -13.48
C SER A 59 24.99 -15.90 -12.49
N LEU A 60 24.31 -14.76 -12.66
CA LEU A 60 23.09 -14.41 -11.94
C LEU A 60 21.89 -14.55 -12.87
N ASN A 61 20.95 -15.40 -12.47
CA ASN A 61 19.64 -15.57 -13.09
C ASN A 61 18.73 -14.41 -12.69
N GLU A 62 18.12 -13.75 -13.67
CA GLU A 62 17.01 -12.82 -13.48
C GLU A 62 15.70 -13.62 -13.38
N GLU A 63 15.04 -13.61 -12.21
CA GLU A 63 13.64 -14.04 -12.07
C GLU A 63 12.74 -12.80 -12.22
N GLU A 64 12.06 -12.69 -13.37
CA GLU A 64 11.03 -11.70 -13.66
C GLU A 64 9.86 -11.81 -12.64
N ASN A 65 9.58 -10.70 -11.96
CA ASN A 65 8.37 -10.50 -11.16
C ASN A 65 7.24 -10.03 -12.08
N ASP A 66 6.34 -10.95 -12.48
CA ASP A 66 5.08 -10.60 -13.14
C ASP A 66 3.98 -10.43 -12.07
N ALA A 67 3.78 -9.17 -11.66
CA ALA A 67 2.62 -8.71 -10.93
C ALA A 67 1.74 -7.90 -11.90
N SER A 68 0.90 -8.60 -12.65
CA SER A 68 -0.11 -8.00 -13.52
C SER A 68 -1.25 -7.40 -12.69
N GLU A 69 -1.12 -6.12 -12.34
CA GLU A 69 -2.25 -5.22 -12.13
C GLU A 69 -2.68 -4.66 -13.49
N ASP A 70 -3.37 -5.48 -14.28
CA ASP A 70 -3.93 -5.05 -15.55
C ASP A 70 -5.26 -4.32 -15.30
N SER A 71 -5.17 -2.99 -15.33
CA SER A 71 -6.29 -2.06 -15.34
C SER A 71 -6.64 -1.80 -16.80
N THR A 72 -7.48 -2.64 -17.40
CA THR A 72 -8.02 -2.34 -18.73
C THR A 72 -9.08 -1.26 -18.64
N GLU A 73 -8.65 -0.01 -18.50
CA GLU A 73 -9.36 1.13 -19.07
C GLU A 73 -8.82 1.26 -20.50
N SER A 74 -9.66 0.96 -21.48
CA SER A 74 -9.36 1.28 -22.87
C SER A 74 -9.49 2.80 -23.03
N ASP A 75 -8.43 3.52 -22.72
CA ASP A 75 -8.18 4.86 -23.24
C ASP A 75 -6.81 4.81 -23.92
N ASN A 76 -6.80 4.63 -25.23
CA ASN A 76 -5.57 4.76 -26.04
C ASN A 76 -5.25 6.25 -26.13
N THR A 77 -4.68 6.80 -25.06
CA THR A 77 -4.04 8.12 -25.04
C THR A 77 -2.66 7.98 -24.40
N ASP A 78 -1.69 7.60 -25.24
CA ASP A 78 -0.27 7.96 -25.16
C ASP A 78 0.37 7.99 -23.75
N ASP A 79 0.62 6.80 -23.18
CA ASP A 79 1.34 6.60 -21.90
C ASP A 79 2.86 6.84 -22.04
N GLU A 80 3.28 8.04 -22.46
CA GLU A 80 4.69 8.46 -22.43
C GLU A 80 5.06 9.25 -21.15
N ASP A 81 4.09 9.42 -20.23
CA ASP A 81 4.19 10.31 -19.05
C ASP A 81 4.08 9.56 -17.69
N GLY A 82 4.66 8.35 -17.63
CA GLY A 82 4.47 7.40 -16.51
C GLY A 82 5.54 7.36 -15.41
N TRP A 83 6.66 8.08 -15.57
CA TRP A 83 7.73 8.08 -14.57
C TRP A 83 7.62 9.27 -13.61
N ILE A 84 7.64 8.98 -12.31
CA ILE A 84 7.75 10.00 -11.27
C ILE A 84 9.22 10.40 -11.16
N THR A 85 9.61 11.49 -11.81
CA THR A 85 10.93 12.12 -11.69
C THR A 85 10.91 13.21 -10.61
N GLN A 86 12.07 13.64 -10.10
CA GLN A 86 12.16 14.73 -9.11
C GLN A 86 11.42 16.00 -9.56
N GLU A 87 11.38 16.26 -10.87
CA GLU A 87 10.70 17.40 -11.49
C GLU A 87 9.19 17.19 -11.62
N ASN A 88 8.71 15.94 -11.67
CA ASN A 88 7.29 15.58 -11.86
C ASN A 88 6.59 15.14 -10.56
N ILE A 89 7.30 15.12 -9.42
CA ILE A 89 6.70 14.72 -8.13
C ILE A 89 5.52 15.62 -7.77
N ASP A 90 5.67 16.93 -7.91
CA ASP A 90 4.63 17.88 -7.50
C ASP A 90 3.40 17.79 -8.40
N ASP A 91 3.61 17.62 -9.70
CA ASP A 91 2.53 17.51 -10.69
C ASP A 91 1.82 16.16 -10.62
N THR A 92 2.55 15.07 -10.36
CA THR A 92 1.95 13.76 -10.09
C THR A 92 1.17 13.75 -8.78
N LEU A 93 1.65 14.41 -7.73
CA LEU A 93 0.89 14.60 -6.49
C LEU A 93 -0.41 15.38 -6.74
N LYS A 94 -0.36 16.47 -7.50
CA LYS A 94 -1.55 17.25 -7.90
C LYS A 94 -2.53 16.39 -8.68
N LYS A 95 -2.07 15.59 -9.66
CA LYS A 95 -2.90 14.63 -10.42
C LYS A 95 -3.56 13.57 -9.52
N LEU A 96 -2.88 13.13 -8.46
CA LEU A 96 -3.40 12.19 -7.45
C LEU A 96 -4.43 12.83 -6.49
N GLY A 97 -4.72 14.12 -6.64
CA GLY A 97 -5.68 14.85 -5.82
C GLY A 97 -5.09 15.39 -4.51
N ALA A 98 -3.76 15.43 -4.41
CA ALA A 98 -3.05 16.16 -3.37
C ALA A 98 -2.98 17.64 -3.77
N PHE A 99 -4.10 18.35 -3.65
CA PHE A 99 -4.14 19.79 -3.90
C PHE A 99 -3.61 20.54 -2.68
N GLU A 100 -2.65 21.43 -2.89
CA GLU A 100 -2.28 22.44 -1.89
C GLU A 100 -3.53 23.19 -1.41
N ILE A 101 -3.48 23.62 -0.15
CA ILE A 101 -4.57 24.37 0.46
C ILE A 101 -4.76 25.64 -0.38
N GLU A 102 -5.92 25.77 -1.01
CA GLU A 102 -6.30 27.03 -1.67
C GLU A 102 -6.22 28.15 -0.61
N GLU A 103 -5.45 29.20 -0.87
CA GLU A 103 -5.14 30.30 0.08
C GLU A 103 -6.40 30.97 0.67
N ASN A 104 -7.56 30.79 0.03
CA ASN A 104 -8.84 31.36 0.43
C ASN A 104 -9.66 30.48 1.42
N MET A 105 -9.05 29.47 2.03
CA MET A 105 -9.75 28.52 2.91
C MET A 105 -9.80 28.99 4.38
N ILE A 106 -10.98 29.46 4.82
CA ILE A 106 -11.19 30.03 6.17
C ILE A 106 -11.19 28.95 7.28
N VAL A 107 -11.73 27.75 7.01
CA VAL A 107 -11.86 26.69 8.02
C VAL A 107 -11.53 25.34 7.39
N GLY A 108 -10.59 24.60 7.99
CA GLY A 108 -10.21 23.25 7.59
C GLY A 108 -10.44 22.20 8.67
N CYS A 109 -11.15 21.13 8.31
CA CYS A 109 -11.38 19.99 9.19
C CYS A 109 -10.42 18.85 8.83
N ILE A 110 -9.64 18.38 9.80
CA ILE A 110 -8.76 17.21 9.63
C ILE A 110 -9.38 16.02 10.35
N THR A 111 -9.69 14.95 9.61
CA THR A 111 -10.21 13.71 10.18
C THR A 111 -9.67 12.50 9.40
N ARG A 112 -9.50 11.37 10.08
CA ARG A 112 -9.15 10.08 9.44
C ARG A 112 -10.36 9.16 9.23
N ASP A 113 -11.49 9.47 9.86
CA ASP A 113 -12.71 8.67 9.75
C ASP A 113 -13.46 9.00 8.47
N PHE A 114 -13.53 8.04 7.56
CA PHE A 114 -14.19 8.14 6.27
C PHE A 114 -15.68 8.51 6.38
N ALA A 115 -16.37 8.07 7.44
CA ALA A 115 -17.77 8.43 7.64
C ALA A 115 -17.94 9.94 7.90
N LEU A 116 -17.10 10.51 8.77
CA LEU A 116 -17.06 11.95 9.03
C LEU A 116 -16.66 12.73 7.79
N GLN A 117 -15.70 12.23 7.01
CA GLN A 117 -15.26 12.89 5.78
C GLN A 117 -16.41 13.03 4.76
N ASN A 118 -17.24 11.99 4.57
CA ASN A 118 -18.40 12.07 3.68
C ASN A 118 -19.43 13.09 4.16
N VAL A 119 -19.69 13.16 5.46
CA VAL A 119 -20.64 14.12 6.05
C VAL A 119 -20.12 15.55 5.92
N LEU A 120 -18.83 15.78 6.20
CA LEU A 120 -18.20 17.10 6.06
C LEU A 120 -18.24 17.60 4.60
N LEU A 121 -17.97 16.73 3.64
CA LEU A 121 -18.09 17.06 2.22
C LEU A 121 -19.54 17.33 1.80
N ALA A 122 -20.51 16.56 2.30
CA ALA A 122 -21.93 16.81 2.02
C ALA A 122 -22.42 18.13 2.62
N MET A 123 -21.84 18.57 3.75
CA MET A 123 -22.09 19.89 4.35
C MET A 123 -21.29 21.01 3.67
N ASN A 124 -20.56 20.72 2.58
CA ASN A 124 -19.67 21.64 1.88
C ASN A 124 -18.61 22.30 2.79
N LEU A 125 -18.18 21.58 3.83
CA LEU A 125 -17.06 22.00 4.68
C LEU A 125 -15.75 21.54 4.07
N SER A 126 -14.73 22.38 4.20
CA SER A 126 -13.43 22.08 3.61
C SER A 126 -12.69 21.05 4.47
N LEU A 127 -12.35 19.91 3.86
CA LEU A 127 -11.65 18.81 4.49
C LEU A 127 -10.18 18.77 4.06
N VAL A 128 -9.29 18.61 5.04
CA VAL A 128 -7.83 18.57 4.82
C VAL A 128 -7.29 17.20 5.28
N SER A 129 -6.40 16.62 4.49
CA SER A 129 -5.67 15.41 4.82
C SER A 129 -4.58 15.68 5.87
N LEU A 130 -4.03 14.63 6.50
CA LEU A 130 -2.90 14.77 7.42
C LEU A 130 -1.65 15.36 6.76
N SER A 131 -1.53 15.20 5.44
CA SER A 131 -0.44 15.75 4.62
C SER A 131 -0.69 17.20 4.17
N GLY A 132 -1.75 17.86 4.65
CA GLY A 132 -2.06 19.24 4.30
C GLY A 132 -2.87 19.42 3.01
N TYR A 133 -3.21 18.37 2.28
CA TYR A 133 -3.95 18.50 1.02
C TYR A 133 -5.46 18.62 1.18
N ARG A 134 -6.12 19.42 0.33
CA ARG A 134 -7.59 19.56 0.28
C ARG A 134 -8.24 18.37 -0.43
N ILE A 135 -9.16 17.69 0.26
CA ILE A 135 -9.91 16.56 -0.30
C ILE A 135 -11.18 17.07 -0.99
N ARG A 136 -11.29 16.89 -2.32
CA ARG A 136 -12.47 17.28 -3.12
C ARG A 136 -13.49 16.16 -3.31
N LYS A 137 -13.03 14.93 -3.46
CA LYS A 137 -13.88 13.76 -3.74
C LYS A 137 -13.40 12.57 -2.93
N LEU A 138 -14.33 11.82 -2.37
CA LEU A 138 -14.04 10.56 -1.67
C LEU A 138 -14.46 9.39 -2.55
N LYS A 139 -13.52 8.46 -2.79
CA LYS A 139 -13.83 7.16 -3.40
C LYS A 139 -14.22 6.19 -2.29
N THR A 140 -15.51 5.90 -2.20
CA THR A 140 -16.04 4.94 -1.24
C THR A 140 -16.07 3.56 -1.88
N PHE A 141 -15.85 2.51 -1.10
CA PHE A 141 -15.99 1.14 -1.55
C PHE A 141 -16.93 0.39 -0.61
N VAL A 142 -17.61 -0.63 -1.13
CA VAL A 142 -18.33 -1.64 -0.34
C VAL A 142 -17.99 -3.04 -0.85
N LEU A 143 -18.15 -4.05 0.01
CA LEU A 143 -18.10 -5.44 -0.42
C LEU A 143 -19.50 -5.88 -0.82
N ARG A 144 -19.66 -6.43 -2.03
CA ARG A 144 -20.91 -7.01 -2.52
C ARG A 144 -20.74 -8.50 -2.69
N CYS A 145 -21.74 -9.28 -2.28
CA CYS A 145 -21.73 -10.72 -2.54
C CYS A 145 -22.13 -11.04 -3.99
N ARG A 146 -21.42 -11.95 -4.66
CA ARG A 146 -21.75 -12.40 -6.02
C ARG A 146 -23.01 -13.28 -6.08
N THR A 147 -23.39 -13.94 -4.99
CA THR A 147 -24.50 -14.92 -4.98
C THR A 147 -25.80 -14.34 -4.42
N CYS A 148 -25.77 -13.78 -3.21
CA CYS A 148 -26.96 -13.23 -2.55
C CYS A 148 -27.14 -11.72 -2.75
N PHE A 149 -26.20 -11.06 -3.44
CA PHE A 149 -26.21 -9.62 -3.76
C PHE A 149 -26.25 -8.66 -2.57
N THR A 150 -26.22 -9.16 -1.33
CA THR A 150 -26.15 -8.31 -0.15
C THR A 150 -24.81 -7.58 -0.09
N THR A 151 -24.86 -6.31 0.25
CA THR A 151 -23.69 -5.44 0.44
C THR A 151 -23.28 -5.43 1.90
N THR A 152 -22.01 -5.14 2.15
CA THR A 152 -21.42 -5.04 3.49
C THR A 152 -20.36 -3.95 3.47
N SER A 153 -20.42 -3.02 4.42
CA SER A 153 -19.46 -1.93 4.56
C SER A 153 -18.15 -2.36 5.23
N VAL A 154 -18.15 -3.49 5.94
CA VAL A 154 -16.99 -4.02 6.66
C VAL A 154 -15.97 -4.64 5.69
N MET A 155 -14.93 -3.87 5.35
CA MET A 155 -13.88 -4.26 4.38
C MET A 155 -12.97 -5.41 4.82
N THR A 156 -12.99 -5.77 6.11
CA THR A 156 -12.15 -6.84 6.65
C THR A 156 -12.76 -8.23 6.45
N LYS A 157 -14.01 -8.32 6.01
CA LYS A 157 -14.70 -9.60 5.83
C LYS A 157 -14.29 -10.29 4.53
N GLU A 158 -13.99 -11.58 4.64
CA GLU A 158 -13.78 -12.46 3.48
C GLU A 158 -15.05 -13.24 3.10
N PHE A 159 -15.88 -13.57 4.10
CA PHE A 159 -17.12 -14.33 3.93
C PHE A 159 -18.32 -13.40 4.03
N CYS A 160 -19.33 -13.66 3.19
CA CYS A 160 -20.57 -12.89 3.24
C CYS A 160 -21.35 -13.19 4.53
N PRO A 161 -21.80 -12.17 5.29
CA PRO A 161 -22.55 -12.39 6.52
C PRO A 161 -23.93 -13.01 6.30
N SER A 162 -24.52 -12.81 5.12
CA SER A 162 -25.89 -13.28 4.81
C SER A 162 -25.91 -14.74 4.35
N CYS A 163 -24.96 -15.15 3.50
CA CYS A 163 -24.96 -16.48 2.88
C CYS A 163 -23.73 -17.35 3.25
N GLY A 164 -22.77 -16.83 4.01
CA GLY A 164 -21.58 -17.56 4.47
C GLY A 164 -20.52 -17.87 3.39
N HIS A 165 -20.77 -17.58 2.12
CA HIS A 165 -19.85 -17.91 1.03
C HIS A 165 -18.72 -16.89 0.91
N LYS A 166 -17.53 -17.35 0.50
CA LYS A 166 -16.36 -16.50 0.17
C LYS A 166 -16.48 -15.89 -1.22
N THR A 167 -17.51 -15.07 -1.43
CA THR A 167 -17.89 -14.51 -2.75
C THR A 167 -18.04 -12.98 -2.73
N LEU A 168 -17.48 -12.34 -1.69
CA LEU A 168 -17.42 -10.89 -1.60
C LEU A 168 -16.41 -10.33 -2.61
N HIS A 169 -16.83 -9.32 -3.36
CA HIS A 169 -15.97 -8.53 -4.24
C HIS A 169 -16.11 -7.04 -3.90
N LYS A 170 -15.03 -6.29 -4.10
CA LYS A 170 -14.99 -4.85 -3.85
C LYS A 170 -15.66 -4.10 -5.00
N CYS A 171 -16.65 -3.28 -4.69
CA CYS A 171 -17.34 -2.38 -5.62
C CYS A 171 -17.10 -0.94 -5.19
N ALA A 172 -16.87 -0.05 -6.15
CA ALA A 172 -16.86 1.38 -5.87
C ALA A 172 -18.31 1.88 -5.73
N VAL A 173 -18.54 2.83 -4.83
CA VAL A 173 -19.86 3.40 -4.59
C VAL A 173 -19.79 4.91 -4.71
N SER A 174 -20.72 5.45 -5.49
CA SER A 174 -21.02 6.89 -5.56
C SER A 174 -22.31 7.18 -4.81
N VAL A 175 -22.38 8.35 -4.19
CA VAL A 175 -23.60 8.83 -3.53
C VAL A 175 -24.12 9.99 -4.36
N ASP A 176 -25.34 9.86 -4.88
CA ASP A 176 -26.02 10.93 -5.64
C ASP A 176 -26.51 12.03 -4.67
N GLU A 177 -26.90 13.19 -5.21
CA GLU A 177 -27.42 14.34 -4.42
C GLU A 177 -28.67 13.97 -3.59
N ASP A 178 -29.47 13.03 -4.08
CA ASP A 178 -30.63 12.46 -3.37
C ASP A 178 -30.24 11.52 -2.21
N GLY A 179 -28.94 11.29 -1.98
CA GLY A 179 -28.41 10.35 -0.98
C GLY A 179 -28.51 8.87 -1.39
N LYS A 180 -28.89 8.57 -2.63
CA LYS A 180 -28.95 7.20 -3.16
C LYS A 180 -27.55 6.70 -3.51
N GLN A 181 -27.25 5.46 -3.11
CA GLN A 181 -25.96 4.82 -3.40
C GLN A 181 -26.00 4.11 -4.76
N GLN A 182 -25.14 4.53 -5.68
CA GLN A 182 -24.92 3.88 -6.97
C GLN A 182 -23.68 2.99 -6.89
N LEU A 183 -23.85 1.70 -7.21
CA LEU A 183 -22.75 0.74 -7.21
C LEU A 183 -22.16 0.60 -8.62
N HIS A 184 -20.86 0.84 -8.72
CA HIS A 184 -20.09 0.60 -9.95
C HIS A 184 -19.52 -0.82 -9.92
N ILE A 185 -20.08 -1.69 -10.76
CA ILE A 185 -19.75 -3.12 -10.81
C ILE A 185 -19.00 -3.42 -12.10
N ASN A 186 -17.82 -4.02 -11.98
CA ASN A 186 -17.11 -4.60 -13.12
C ASN A 186 -17.67 -6.00 -13.42
N TRP A 187 -18.49 -6.10 -14.47
CA TRP A 187 -19.16 -7.33 -14.87
C TRP A 187 -18.22 -8.37 -15.48
N ASP A 188 -17.17 -7.94 -16.19
CA ASP A 188 -16.21 -8.85 -16.84
C ASP A 188 -15.41 -9.64 -15.80
N ARG A 189 -14.96 -8.98 -14.74
CA ARG A 189 -14.34 -9.64 -13.58
C ARG A 189 -15.31 -10.63 -12.95
N MET A 190 -16.60 -10.30 -12.91
CA MET A 190 -17.65 -11.17 -12.37
C MET A 190 -18.05 -12.30 -13.32
N ALA A 191 -17.68 -12.27 -14.59
CA ALA A 191 -17.90 -13.37 -15.52
C ALA A 191 -16.87 -14.49 -15.33
N ASN A 192 -15.65 -14.15 -14.92
CA ASN A 192 -14.57 -15.13 -14.74
C ASN A 192 -14.88 -16.15 -13.63
N ARG A 193 -14.73 -17.44 -13.95
CA ARG A 193 -14.92 -18.58 -13.03
C ARG A 193 -13.64 -19.40 -12.84
N ARG A 194 -12.53 -18.98 -13.46
CA ARG A 194 -11.26 -19.69 -13.43
C ARG A 194 -10.72 -19.78 -12.01
N GLY A 195 -10.30 -20.98 -11.59
CA GLY A 195 -9.69 -21.23 -10.28
C GLY A 195 -10.67 -21.37 -9.10
N LEU A 196 -11.98 -21.28 -9.33
CA LEU A 196 -12.99 -21.51 -8.28
C LEU A 196 -13.23 -23.00 -7.99
N VAL A 197 -13.07 -23.87 -9.00
CA VAL A 197 -13.25 -25.32 -8.86
C VAL A 197 -11.88 -26.00 -8.87
N TYR A 198 -11.55 -26.65 -7.76
CA TYR A 198 -10.32 -27.42 -7.58
C TYR A 198 -10.54 -28.52 -6.53
N THR A 199 -9.65 -29.52 -6.51
CA THR A 199 -9.71 -30.60 -5.54
C THR A 199 -9.22 -30.14 -4.18
N LEU A 200 -10.02 -30.41 -3.14
CA LEU A 200 -9.65 -30.16 -1.76
C LEU A 200 -8.91 -31.37 -1.19
N ALA A 201 -7.95 -31.11 -0.30
CA ALA A 201 -7.34 -32.17 0.49
C ALA A 201 -8.36 -32.76 1.48
N ASN A 202 -8.19 -34.04 1.82
CA ASN A 202 -9.02 -34.67 2.84
C ASN A 202 -8.90 -33.90 4.17
N PRO A 203 -10.01 -33.71 4.90
CA PRO A 203 -9.98 -32.99 6.17
C PRO A 203 -9.08 -33.73 7.16
N LYS A 204 -8.09 -33.02 7.71
CA LYS A 204 -7.16 -33.55 8.72
C LYS A 204 -7.39 -32.87 10.06
N GLY A 205 -7.33 -33.65 11.12
CA GLY A 205 -7.35 -33.15 12.50
C GLY A 205 -5.95 -33.00 13.09
N GLY A 206 -5.88 -32.48 14.32
CA GLY A 206 -4.66 -32.39 15.11
C GLY A 206 -4.06 -30.98 15.20
N LYS A 207 -3.01 -30.84 16.02
CA LYS A 207 -2.39 -29.55 16.37
C LYS A 207 -1.73 -28.82 15.18
N HIS A 208 -1.39 -29.56 14.12
CA HIS A 208 -0.62 -29.07 12.97
C HIS A 208 -1.35 -29.25 11.64
N ALA A 209 -2.68 -29.43 11.66
CA ALA A 209 -3.46 -29.58 10.43
C ALA A 209 -3.59 -28.25 9.67
N THR A 210 -3.09 -28.21 8.44
CA THR A 210 -3.24 -27.06 7.53
C THR A 210 -4.45 -27.26 6.63
N ASN A 211 -5.64 -27.04 7.16
CA ASN A 211 -6.87 -27.05 6.35
C ASN A 211 -7.12 -25.67 5.76
N GLU A 212 -7.81 -25.62 4.62
CA GLU A 212 -8.27 -24.35 4.05
C GLU A 212 -9.46 -23.80 4.84
N ARG A 213 -9.53 -22.47 4.94
CA ARG A 213 -10.66 -21.78 5.56
C ARG A 213 -11.80 -21.67 4.53
N LEU A 214 -12.84 -22.46 4.73
CA LEU A 214 -14.03 -22.56 3.89
C LEU A 214 -15.20 -21.71 4.39
N PHE A 215 -15.24 -21.39 5.69
CA PHE A 215 -16.26 -20.55 6.31
C PHE A 215 -15.66 -19.67 7.43
N GLU A 216 -16.43 -18.67 7.89
CA GLU A 216 -15.95 -17.64 8.81
C GLU A 216 -15.52 -18.25 10.16
N ASP A 217 -16.38 -19.08 10.77
CA ASP A 217 -16.19 -19.63 12.11
C ASP A 217 -15.45 -20.98 12.13
N GLN A 218 -14.64 -21.26 11.11
CA GLN A 218 -13.91 -22.53 11.05
C GLN A 218 -12.82 -22.60 12.14
N PRO A 219 -12.82 -23.63 13.01
CA PRO A 219 -11.79 -23.77 14.02
C PRO A 219 -10.44 -24.07 13.36
N MET A 220 -9.48 -23.17 13.56
CA MET A 220 -8.12 -23.30 13.02
C MET A 220 -7.13 -23.60 14.15
N PRO A 221 -6.16 -24.51 13.94
CA PRO A 221 -5.18 -24.81 14.95
C PRO A 221 -4.28 -23.61 15.23
N HIS A 222 -3.81 -23.57 16.47
CA HIS A 222 -3.04 -22.45 16.96
C HIS A 222 -1.57 -22.53 16.55
N MET A 223 -1.25 -22.05 15.34
CA MET A 223 0.11 -22.01 14.80
C MET A 223 0.64 -20.57 14.78
N ARG A 224 0.94 -20.02 15.96
CA ARG A 224 1.58 -18.71 16.08
C ARG A 224 3.09 -18.81 15.87
N MET A 225 3.67 -17.74 15.33
CA MET A 225 5.13 -17.58 15.27
C MET A 225 5.68 -17.27 16.66
N ALA A 226 6.89 -17.74 16.96
CA ALA A 226 7.60 -17.32 18.16
C ALA A 226 7.98 -15.83 18.04
N LYS A 227 7.96 -15.13 19.19
CA LYS A 227 8.43 -13.75 19.26
C LYS A 227 9.95 -13.77 19.31
N VAL A 228 10.59 -13.21 18.28
CA VAL A 228 12.03 -12.94 18.30
C VAL A 228 12.22 -11.60 18.99
N HIS A 229 13.03 -11.57 20.04
CA HIS A 229 13.49 -10.31 20.61
C HIS A 229 14.68 -9.84 19.77
N MET A 230 14.60 -8.61 19.28
CA MET A 230 15.75 -7.94 18.67
C MET A 230 16.60 -7.39 19.79
N ASP A 231 17.79 -7.94 19.98
CA ASP A 231 18.76 -7.38 20.91
C ASP A 231 19.29 -6.07 20.30
N PRO A 232 19.11 -4.91 20.97
CA PRO A 232 19.56 -3.62 20.43
C PRO A 232 21.09 -3.50 20.30
N LEU A 233 21.82 -4.42 20.92
CA LEU A 233 23.28 -4.51 20.90
C LEU A 233 23.78 -5.62 19.95
N ALA A 234 22.90 -6.32 19.23
CA ALA A 234 23.33 -7.34 18.28
C ALA A 234 24.08 -6.71 17.10
N ASP A 235 25.23 -7.28 16.75
CA ASP A 235 26.05 -6.84 15.63
C ASP A 235 25.39 -7.19 14.29
N GLY A 236 24.93 -6.16 13.59
CA GLY A 236 24.47 -6.23 12.21
C GLY A 236 23.29 -5.30 11.94
N PRO A 237 23.23 -4.67 10.76
CA PRO A 237 22.12 -3.76 10.40
C PRO A 237 20.80 -4.50 10.12
N PHE A 238 20.77 -5.83 10.23
CA PHE A 238 19.65 -6.67 9.79
C PHE A 238 18.91 -7.35 10.94
N SER A 239 17.60 -7.53 10.77
CA SER A 239 16.78 -8.27 11.72
C SER A 239 17.13 -9.76 11.77
N VAL A 240 17.31 -10.31 12.97
CA VAL A 240 17.61 -11.74 13.17
C VAL A 240 16.37 -12.59 12.87
N HIS A 241 16.55 -13.64 12.08
CA HIS A 241 15.48 -14.58 11.75
C HIS A 241 15.46 -15.76 12.73
N ASP A 242 14.29 -16.05 13.28
CA ASP A 242 14.07 -17.29 14.04
C ASP A 242 14.32 -18.53 13.18
N VAL A 243 15.30 -19.34 13.56
CA VAL A 243 15.62 -20.65 12.98
C VAL A 243 15.57 -21.78 14.00
N THR A 244 15.44 -21.47 15.30
CA THR A 244 15.59 -22.43 16.40
C THR A 244 14.25 -22.84 17.00
N SER A 245 13.22 -21.99 16.91
CA SER A 245 11.94 -22.31 17.54
C SER A 245 11.23 -23.46 16.82
N ARG A 246 10.35 -24.14 17.56
CA ARG A 246 9.44 -25.14 16.99
C ARG A 246 8.57 -24.57 15.87
N SER A 247 8.22 -23.29 15.91
CA SER A 247 7.43 -22.64 14.85
C SER A 247 8.24 -22.45 13.56
N ALA A 248 9.55 -22.21 13.67
CA ALA A 248 10.46 -22.17 12.55
C ALA A 248 10.62 -23.55 11.90
N MET A 249 10.82 -24.60 12.70
CA MET A 249 10.91 -26.00 12.21
C MET A 249 9.63 -26.46 11.51
N LEU A 250 8.46 -26.04 12.01
CA LEU A 250 7.16 -26.35 11.39
C LEU A 250 6.86 -25.52 10.13
N GLY A 251 7.71 -24.55 9.79
CA GLY A 251 7.50 -23.70 8.61
C GLY A 251 6.29 -22.76 8.71
N VAL A 252 5.89 -22.35 9.92
CA VAL A 252 4.69 -21.52 10.13
C VAL A 252 4.71 -20.21 9.30
N ARG A 253 5.90 -19.63 9.10
CA ARG A 253 6.10 -18.45 8.24
C ARG A 253 5.71 -18.68 6.78
N THR A 254 6.06 -19.84 6.21
CA THR A 254 5.80 -20.12 4.79
C THR A 254 4.34 -20.48 4.55
N ILE A 255 3.69 -21.12 5.54
CA ILE A 255 2.26 -21.47 5.52
C ILE A 255 1.39 -20.20 5.53
N ASN A 256 1.76 -19.21 6.35
CA ASN A 256 1.00 -17.96 6.50
C ASN A 256 1.24 -16.95 5.37
N ASN A 257 2.10 -17.25 4.39
CA ASN A 257 2.42 -16.31 3.33
C ASN A 257 1.24 -16.14 2.35
N ARG A 258 0.62 -14.95 2.38
CA ARG A 258 -0.60 -14.61 1.64
C ARG A 258 -0.40 -14.54 0.13
N SER A 259 0.81 -14.23 -0.35
CA SER A 259 1.11 -14.14 -1.80
C SER A 259 0.95 -15.48 -2.52
N LYS A 260 1.14 -16.59 -1.81
CA LYS A 260 0.92 -17.94 -2.37
C LYS A 260 -0.56 -18.31 -2.49
N GLN A 261 -1.46 -17.58 -1.81
CA GLN A 261 -2.89 -17.89 -1.77
C GLN A 261 -3.69 -17.22 -2.90
N SER A 262 -3.14 -16.21 -3.58
CA SER A 262 -3.83 -15.51 -4.68
C SER A 262 -3.77 -16.24 -6.03
N ARG A 263 -2.83 -17.17 -6.20
CA ARG A 263 -2.67 -17.91 -7.46
C ARG A 263 -3.75 -18.96 -7.64
N ASN A 264 -4.14 -19.17 -8.89
CA ASN A 264 -5.04 -20.25 -9.26
C ASN A 264 -4.39 -21.61 -8.90
N ARG A 265 -5.09 -22.43 -8.13
CA ARG A 265 -4.59 -23.76 -7.71
C ARG A 265 -4.39 -24.73 -8.87
N ASN A 266 -5.13 -24.56 -9.96
CA ASN A 266 -5.01 -25.42 -11.14
C ASN A 266 -3.87 -24.97 -12.07
N GLU A 267 -3.18 -23.87 -11.76
CA GLU A 267 -2.04 -23.39 -12.53
C GLU A 267 -0.80 -24.28 -12.34
N ALA A 268 -0.16 -24.64 -13.46
CA ALA A 268 1.11 -25.38 -13.45
C ALA A 268 2.25 -24.49 -12.91
N LYS A 269 3.20 -25.08 -12.20
CA LYS A 269 4.40 -24.39 -11.71
C LYS A 269 5.65 -24.93 -12.38
N ARG A 270 6.65 -24.06 -12.54
CA ARG A 270 8.02 -24.47 -12.91
C ARG A 270 8.54 -25.46 -11.85
N GLY A 271 9.23 -26.52 -12.30
CA GLY A 271 9.63 -27.65 -11.46
C GLY A 271 10.49 -27.26 -10.25
N GLY A 272 10.44 -28.07 -9.18
CA GLY A 272 11.33 -27.96 -8.02
C GLY A 272 10.77 -27.24 -6.77
N ARG A 273 9.66 -26.51 -6.87
CA ARG A 273 9.05 -25.80 -5.72
C ARG A 273 7.78 -26.51 -5.23
N ARG A 274 7.78 -27.01 -3.97
CA ARG A 274 6.54 -27.41 -3.27
C ARG A 274 5.69 -26.15 -3.01
N LYS A 275 4.37 -26.25 -3.24
CA LYS A 275 3.40 -25.13 -3.02
C LYS A 275 3.50 -24.63 -1.58
#